data_AF-A0AA51UPP3-F1
#
_entry.id   AF-A0AA51UPP3-F1
#
_cell.length_a   1.000
_cell.length_b   1.000
_cell.length_c   1.000
_cell.angle_alpha   90.00
_cell.angle_beta   90.00
_cell.angle_gamma   90.00
#
_symmetry.space_group_name_H-M   'P 1'
#
loop_
_entity.id
_entity.type
_entity.pdbx_description
1 polymer ?
#
loop_
_entity_poly.entity_id
_entity_poly.type
_entity_poly.pdbx_seq_one_letter_code
_entity_poly.pdbx_strand_id
1 'polypeptide(L)'
;MMDSVSPVIVVNDDTLSSKIKMVLSTHFMKGFRLNSPIELTRFRRFAAEDLDECINLNDEDLKRIIIACGISFDNKVYAIQTEIINRIKNEVDATFEVGTELIFYETFHEIHKSWLLSACIVSSEMLKCILMILYPNYFIKSNYLSKTKLMGSEGENIKKEILRVWKDDILLNYEQLSKRLPYVPIEKIKNILGQNNDFIWNNLETFTHICKVDITEQEYRTINAFVEKACNEEGFASLNRIPLDEIAERNSELSLNALHKAVFQRCLVKEYVYRNKIIVHKGHQITALEIMKNHCQTIDKCTLDELLEYEKKLTGDTNQRISMEAASAVLVRTDKNTYVSKKYVDFNTKDIDYAISLFVTDDYLPLKSFTTFAAFPHCEQAWNLFLLESYCRRFSEQFRFDTTSINSRNAGVVIRKSCNLTYEEIMSDAVAKSCVLQEEKTVGKFLYEKGYTGKSTTVKAAEIIEMTKKLREGRG
;
A
#
# COMPACT_ATOMS: atom_id res chain seq x y z
N MET A 1 -26.14 18.06 -84.61
CA MET A 1 -26.79 17.13 -83.67
C MET A 1 -26.18 15.76 -83.90
N MET A 2 -25.21 15.41 -83.07
CA MET A 2 -24.69 14.05 -82.94
C MET A 2 -24.35 13.94 -81.46
N ASP A 3 -25.34 13.52 -80.69
CA ASP A 3 -25.17 13.19 -79.27
C ASP A 3 -24.46 11.85 -79.18
N SER A 4 -23.16 11.89 -78.91
CA SER A 4 -22.38 10.74 -78.49
C SER A 4 -22.72 10.42 -77.04
N VAL A 5 -23.70 9.54 -76.84
CA VAL A 5 -24.01 8.93 -75.55
C VAL A 5 -22.87 7.98 -75.19
N SER A 6 -22.04 8.38 -74.23
CA SER A 6 -21.12 7.46 -73.55
C SER A 6 -21.93 6.47 -72.69
N PRO A 7 -21.59 5.18 -72.68
CA PRO A 7 -22.37 4.18 -71.96
C PRO A 7 -22.17 4.34 -70.45
N VAL A 8 -23.26 4.58 -69.73
CA VAL A 8 -23.32 4.41 -68.27
C VAL A 8 -23.26 2.92 -67.99
N ILE A 9 -22.07 2.42 -67.69
CA ILE A 9 -21.91 1.07 -67.15
C ILE A 9 -22.30 1.14 -65.68
N VAL A 10 -23.37 0.42 -65.34
CA VAL A 10 -23.73 0.09 -63.96
C VAL A 10 -22.60 -0.77 -63.40
N VAL A 11 -21.67 -0.14 -62.67
CA VAL A 11 -20.57 -0.84 -62.00
C VAL A 11 -21.16 -1.49 -60.74
N ASN A 12 -21.07 -2.81 -60.65
CA ASN A 12 -21.35 -3.56 -59.43
C ASN A 12 -20.60 -2.95 -58.24
N ASP A 13 -21.31 -2.71 -57.14
CA ASP A 13 -20.82 -2.04 -55.93
C ASP A 13 -19.55 -2.70 -55.34
N ASP A 14 -19.41 -4.02 -55.54
CA ASP A 14 -18.25 -4.82 -55.10
C ASP A 14 -16.96 -4.53 -55.88
N THR A 15 -17.06 -4.27 -57.19
CA THR A 15 -15.90 -3.96 -58.04
C THR A 15 -15.33 -2.57 -57.76
N LEU A 16 -16.21 -1.60 -57.47
CA LEU A 16 -15.80 -0.24 -57.15
C LEU A 16 -15.19 -0.14 -55.75
N SER A 17 -15.77 -0.83 -54.76
CA SER A 17 -15.24 -0.89 -53.40
C SER A 17 -13.84 -1.51 -53.34
N SER A 18 -13.60 -2.56 -54.14
CA SER A 18 -12.27 -3.18 -54.26
C SER A 18 -11.22 -2.22 -54.84
N LYS A 19 -11.58 -1.47 -55.90
CA LYS A 19 -10.71 -0.44 -56.50
C LYS A 19 -10.38 0.69 -55.51
N ILE A 20 -11.38 1.18 -54.79
CA ILE A 20 -11.20 2.23 -53.77
C ILE A 20 -10.31 1.75 -52.62
N LYS A 21 -10.51 0.51 -52.15
CA LYS A 21 -9.68 -0.08 -51.10
C LYS A 21 -8.21 -0.22 -51.52
N MET A 22 -7.95 -0.53 -52.79
CA MET A 22 -6.59 -0.58 -53.34
C MET A 22 -5.90 0.79 -53.28
N VAL A 23 -6.55 1.84 -53.79
CA VAL A 23 -6.02 3.21 -53.77
C VAL A 23 -5.76 3.69 -52.32
N LEU A 24 -6.69 3.40 -51.40
CA LEU A 24 -6.51 3.72 -49.97
C LEU A 24 -5.30 2.98 -49.37
N SER A 25 -5.12 1.70 -49.69
CA SER A 25 -4.04 0.88 -49.14
C SER A 25 -2.66 1.30 -49.67
N THR A 26 -2.57 1.74 -50.93
CA THR A 26 -1.31 2.15 -51.56
C THR A 26 -0.90 3.57 -51.18
N HIS A 27 -1.82 4.53 -51.27
CA HIS A 27 -1.48 5.95 -51.18
C HIS A 27 -1.85 6.60 -49.83
N PHE A 28 -2.72 5.98 -49.05
CA PHE A 28 -3.26 6.52 -47.80
C PHE A 28 -3.02 5.60 -46.61
N MET A 29 -1.85 4.94 -46.55
CA MET A 29 -1.47 4.04 -45.44
C MET A 29 -1.62 4.67 -44.05
N LYS A 30 -1.37 5.99 -43.93
CA LYS A 30 -1.48 6.75 -42.66
C LYS A 30 -2.90 7.28 -42.37
N GLY A 31 -3.89 6.83 -43.14
CA GLY A 31 -5.28 7.21 -43.04
C GLY A 31 -5.67 8.36 -43.97
N PHE A 32 -6.89 8.29 -44.50
CA PHE A 32 -7.53 9.29 -45.35
C PHE A 32 -8.44 10.21 -44.52
N ARG A 33 -8.21 11.51 -44.52
CA ARG A 33 -9.00 12.54 -43.81
C ARG A 33 -10.27 12.87 -44.58
N LEU A 34 -11.41 12.46 -44.03
CA LEU A 34 -12.73 12.61 -44.67
C LEU A 34 -13.13 14.06 -44.96
N ASN A 35 -12.71 15.00 -44.11
CA ASN A 35 -13.11 16.41 -44.17
C ASN A 35 -12.08 17.30 -44.89
N SER A 36 -11.12 16.72 -45.61
CA SER A 36 -10.09 17.47 -46.33
C SER A 36 -10.38 17.50 -47.83
N PRO A 37 -10.83 18.63 -48.41
CA PRO A 37 -11.03 18.75 -49.86
C PRO A 37 -9.76 18.43 -50.65
N ILE A 38 -8.59 18.78 -50.10
CA ILE A 38 -7.28 18.52 -50.70
C ILE A 38 -6.99 17.03 -50.77
N GLU A 39 -7.32 16.26 -49.72
CA GLU A 39 -7.12 14.81 -49.75
C GLU A 39 -8.09 14.12 -50.70
N LEU A 40 -9.32 14.61 -50.81
CA LEU A 40 -10.29 14.09 -51.77
C LEU A 40 -9.84 14.32 -53.23
N THR A 41 -9.31 15.51 -53.54
CA THR A 41 -8.71 15.77 -54.87
C THR A 41 -7.50 14.86 -55.12
N ARG A 42 -6.63 14.67 -54.13
CA ARG A 42 -5.49 13.74 -54.24
C ARG A 42 -5.93 12.30 -54.45
N PHE A 43 -6.97 11.86 -53.76
CA PHE A 43 -7.54 10.52 -53.90
C PHE A 43 -8.05 10.29 -55.33
N ARG A 44 -8.83 11.22 -55.88
CA ARG A 44 -9.33 11.13 -57.26
C ARG A 44 -8.19 11.09 -58.28
N ARG A 45 -7.11 11.84 -58.05
CA ARG A 45 -5.91 11.80 -58.91
C ARG A 45 -5.22 10.44 -58.86
N PHE A 46 -4.94 9.91 -57.66
CA PHE A 46 -4.32 8.58 -57.53
C PHE A 46 -5.22 7.48 -58.10
N ALA A 47 -6.53 7.57 -57.91
CA ALA A 47 -7.46 6.63 -58.53
C ALA A 47 -7.41 6.66 -60.06
N ALA A 48 -7.31 7.85 -60.68
CA ALA A 48 -7.16 7.95 -62.14
C ALA A 48 -5.80 7.43 -62.63
N GLU A 49 -4.73 7.64 -61.86
CA GLU A 49 -3.38 7.13 -62.17
C GLU A 49 -3.28 5.60 -62.03
N ASP A 50 -3.87 5.01 -60.98
CA ASP A 50 -3.77 3.58 -60.66
C ASP A 50 -4.77 2.70 -61.42
N LEU A 51 -5.93 3.25 -61.77
CA LEU A 51 -7.07 2.48 -62.34
C LEU A 51 -7.31 2.77 -63.82
N ASP A 52 -6.60 3.74 -64.41
CA ASP A 52 -6.82 4.28 -65.77
C ASP A 52 -8.29 4.70 -66.02
N GLU A 53 -9.00 5.06 -64.94
CA GLU A 53 -10.42 5.39 -64.93
C GLU A 53 -10.72 6.56 -63.97
N CYS A 54 -11.54 7.52 -64.41
CA CYS A 54 -12.00 8.61 -63.55
C CYS A 54 -13.20 8.19 -62.70
N ILE A 55 -13.10 8.33 -61.37
CA ILE A 55 -14.24 8.11 -60.47
C ILE A 55 -15.23 9.28 -60.60
N ASN A 56 -16.34 9.06 -61.30
CA ASN A 56 -17.41 10.03 -61.55
C ASN A 56 -18.53 10.01 -60.47
N LEU A 57 -18.15 9.85 -59.19
CA LEU A 57 -19.07 9.99 -58.06
C LEU A 57 -19.01 11.41 -57.50
N ASN A 58 -20.12 11.91 -56.96
CA ASN A 58 -20.09 13.13 -56.15
C ASN A 58 -19.29 12.91 -54.85
N ASP A 59 -18.90 13.99 -54.19
CA ASP A 59 -18.01 13.93 -53.02
C ASP A 59 -18.61 13.17 -51.83
N GLU A 60 -19.93 13.28 -51.62
CA GLU A 60 -20.61 12.62 -50.50
C GLU A 60 -20.76 11.11 -50.73
N ASP A 61 -21.07 10.70 -51.96
CA ASP A 61 -21.15 9.29 -52.34
C ASP A 61 -19.78 8.62 -52.25
N LEU A 62 -18.74 9.32 -52.72
CA LEU A 62 -17.37 8.82 -52.64
C LEU A 62 -16.91 8.67 -51.17
N LYS A 63 -17.20 9.66 -50.31
CA LYS A 63 -16.89 9.55 -48.86
C LYS A 63 -17.61 8.37 -48.23
N ARG A 64 -18.89 8.12 -48.56
CA ARG A 64 -19.65 6.98 -48.04
C ARG A 64 -18.99 5.65 -48.39
N ILE A 65 -18.54 5.48 -49.63
CA ILE A 65 -17.86 4.24 -50.06
C ILE A 65 -16.48 4.13 -49.41
N ILE A 66 -15.72 5.22 -49.30
CA ILE A 66 -14.43 5.24 -48.59
C ILE A 66 -14.61 4.77 -47.14
N ILE A 67 -15.62 5.29 -46.43
CA ILE A 67 -15.94 4.87 -45.06
C ILE A 67 -16.25 3.37 -44.99
N ALA A 68 -17.02 2.85 -45.94
CA ALA A 68 -17.34 1.42 -46.01
C ALA A 68 -16.12 0.52 -46.34
N CYS A 69 -15.13 1.06 -47.04
CA CYS A 69 -13.93 0.32 -47.46
C CYS A 69 -12.83 0.22 -46.39
N GLY A 70 -12.96 0.93 -45.26
CA GLY A 70 -11.92 1.00 -44.23
C GLY A 70 -12.47 1.19 -42.82
N ILE A 71 -11.56 1.45 -41.88
CA ILE A 71 -11.90 1.61 -40.47
C ILE A 71 -11.77 3.08 -40.11
N SER A 72 -12.87 3.65 -39.63
CA SER A 72 -12.93 5.06 -39.23
C SER A 72 -12.35 5.23 -37.82
N PHE A 73 -11.32 6.07 -37.69
CA PHE A 73 -10.68 6.42 -36.43
C PHE A 73 -10.11 7.84 -36.50
N ASP A 74 -10.38 8.67 -35.50
CA ASP A 74 -9.86 10.06 -35.39
C ASP A 74 -10.02 10.89 -36.68
N ASN A 75 -11.25 10.95 -37.22
CA ASN A 75 -11.61 11.63 -38.47
C ASN A 75 -10.85 11.16 -39.73
N LYS A 76 -10.21 9.99 -39.66
CA LYS A 76 -9.53 9.35 -40.79
C LYS A 76 -10.11 7.96 -41.06
N VAL A 77 -9.96 7.50 -42.29
CA VAL A 77 -10.27 6.14 -42.72
C VAL A 77 -8.98 5.40 -43.01
N TYR A 78 -8.78 4.27 -42.34
CA TYR A 78 -7.63 3.40 -42.50
C TYR A 78 -8.00 2.16 -43.30
N ALA A 79 -7.34 1.94 -44.44
CA ALA A 79 -7.45 0.69 -45.18
C ALA A 79 -6.46 -0.33 -44.61
N ILE A 80 -6.94 -1.14 -43.67
CA ILE A 80 -6.13 -2.21 -43.06
C ILE A 80 -6.17 -3.45 -43.95
N GLN A 81 -4.99 -4.04 -44.18
CA GLN A 81 -4.83 -5.28 -44.93
C GLN A 81 -5.63 -6.42 -44.28
N THR A 82 -6.28 -7.24 -45.12
CA THR A 82 -7.13 -8.35 -44.67
C THR A 82 -6.34 -9.37 -43.86
N GLU A 83 -5.06 -9.58 -44.19
CA GLU A 83 -4.14 -10.46 -43.48
C GLU A 83 -3.94 -10.03 -42.02
N ILE A 84 -3.84 -8.72 -41.77
CA ILE A 84 -3.68 -8.16 -40.42
C ILE A 84 -4.97 -8.32 -39.62
N ILE A 85 -6.12 -8.07 -40.25
CA ILE A 85 -7.43 -8.27 -39.62
C ILE A 85 -7.62 -9.74 -39.24
N ASN A 86 -7.28 -10.67 -40.13
CA ASN A 86 -7.33 -12.10 -39.85
C ASN A 86 -6.34 -12.49 -38.74
N ARG A 87 -5.15 -11.88 -38.69
CA ARG A 87 -4.19 -12.11 -37.61
C ARG A 87 -4.74 -11.66 -36.26
N ILE A 88 -5.32 -10.46 -36.16
CA ILE A 88 -5.97 -9.97 -34.93
C ILE A 88 -7.06 -10.95 -34.50
N LYS A 89 -7.92 -11.36 -35.44
CA LYS A 89 -9.00 -12.31 -35.19
C LYS A 89 -8.47 -13.64 -34.64
N ASN A 90 -7.45 -14.21 -35.27
CA ASN A 90 -6.85 -15.48 -34.85
C ASN A 90 -6.28 -15.41 -33.43
N GLU A 91 -5.56 -14.33 -33.09
CA GLU A 91 -5.00 -14.14 -31.74
C GLU A 91 -6.10 -14.03 -30.66
N VAL A 92 -7.16 -13.28 -30.97
CA VAL A 92 -8.31 -13.09 -30.06
C VAL A 92 -9.10 -14.40 -29.90
N ASP A 93 -9.43 -15.07 -30.99
CA ASP A 93 -10.18 -16.34 -30.97
C ASP A 93 -9.39 -17.42 -30.22
N ALA A 94 -8.10 -17.59 -30.52
CA ALA A 94 -7.23 -18.54 -29.81
C ALA A 94 -7.15 -18.25 -28.30
N THR A 95 -7.12 -16.97 -27.91
CA THR A 95 -7.11 -16.57 -26.49
C THR A 95 -8.38 -16.99 -25.77
N PHE A 96 -9.54 -16.80 -26.41
CA PHE A 96 -10.84 -17.20 -25.86
C PHE A 96 -11.04 -18.72 -25.87
N GLU A 97 -10.45 -19.46 -26.82
CA GLU A 97 -10.50 -20.93 -26.87
C GLU A 97 -9.78 -21.58 -25.68
N VAL A 98 -8.69 -20.97 -25.19
CA VAL A 98 -7.98 -21.42 -23.97
C VAL A 98 -8.77 -21.08 -22.68
N GLY A 99 -9.93 -20.43 -22.81
CA GLY A 99 -10.85 -20.13 -21.72
C GLY A 99 -10.56 -18.81 -21.00
N THR A 100 -9.73 -17.93 -21.56
CA THR A 100 -9.56 -16.56 -21.05
C THR A 100 -10.84 -15.77 -21.28
N GLU A 101 -11.30 -15.01 -20.29
CA GLU A 101 -12.54 -14.22 -20.43
C GLU A 101 -12.29 -12.73 -20.71
N LEU A 102 -11.07 -12.24 -20.46
CA LEU A 102 -10.73 -10.81 -20.51
C LEU A 102 -9.51 -10.55 -21.42
N ILE A 103 -9.68 -9.62 -22.36
CA ILE A 103 -8.57 -9.09 -23.17
C ILE A 103 -8.55 -7.56 -23.03
N PHE A 104 -7.55 -7.01 -22.35
CA PHE A 104 -7.36 -5.56 -22.27
C PHE A 104 -6.70 -5.03 -23.54
N TYR A 105 -7.24 -3.94 -24.08
CA TYR A 105 -6.79 -3.39 -25.36
C TYR A 105 -5.35 -2.91 -25.32
N GLU A 106 -4.97 -2.21 -24.25
CA GLU A 106 -3.60 -1.72 -24.05
C GLU A 106 -2.62 -2.89 -23.99
N THR A 107 -2.90 -3.91 -23.18
CA THR A 107 -2.01 -5.06 -23.04
C THR A 107 -1.89 -5.85 -24.34
N PHE A 108 -3.00 -6.08 -25.04
CA PHE A 108 -2.97 -6.72 -26.36
C PHE A 108 -2.13 -5.91 -27.35
N HIS A 109 -2.34 -4.59 -27.40
CA HIS A 109 -1.60 -3.70 -28.30
C HIS A 109 -0.09 -3.73 -28.00
N GLU A 110 0.30 -3.66 -26.73
CA GLU A 110 1.71 -3.69 -26.34
C GLU A 110 2.39 -5.05 -26.63
N ILE A 111 1.72 -6.18 -26.36
CA ILE A 111 2.24 -7.52 -26.71
C ILE A 111 2.50 -7.64 -28.22
N HIS A 112 1.56 -7.14 -29.02
CA HIS A 112 1.53 -7.30 -30.47
C HIS A 112 2.04 -6.08 -31.24
N LYS A 113 2.71 -5.15 -30.53
CA LYS A 113 3.06 -3.80 -31.01
C LYS A 113 3.84 -3.78 -32.31
N SER A 114 4.79 -4.70 -32.47
CA SER A 114 5.69 -4.74 -33.62
C SER A 114 4.95 -4.83 -34.96
N TRP A 115 3.99 -5.75 -35.06
CA TRP A 115 3.22 -5.97 -36.28
C TRP A 115 1.98 -5.07 -36.36
N LEU A 116 1.40 -4.65 -35.23
CA LEU A 116 0.31 -3.68 -35.20
C LEU A 116 0.74 -2.30 -35.71
N LEU A 117 1.90 -1.78 -35.25
CA LEU A 117 2.43 -0.50 -35.72
C LEU A 117 2.82 -0.55 -37.20
N SER A 118 3.38 -1.67 -37.65
CA SER A 118 3.70 -1.89 -39.07
C SER A 118 2.44 -1.84 -39.96
N ALA A 119 1.29 -2.23 -39.41
CA ALA A 119 -0.02 -2.16 -40.06
C ALA A 119 -0.77 -0.83 -39.82
N CYS A 120 -0.09 0.20 -39.31
CA CYS A 120 -0.67 1.51 -38.97
C CYS A 120 -1.75 1.48 -37.88
N ILE A 121 -1.80 0.44 -37.04
CA ILE A 121 -2.63 0.37 -35.84
C ILE A 121 -1.84 0.96 -34.68
N VAL A 122 -1.93 2.28 -34.53
CA VAL A 122 -1.02 3.07 -33.69
C VAL A 122 -1.41 3.17 -32.21
N SER A 123 -2.65 2.78 -31.85
CA SER A 123 -3.18 2.93 -30.50
C SER A 123 -4.11 1.78 -30.09
N SER A 124 -4.29 1.60 -28.79
CA SER A 124 -5.24 0.65 -28.21
C SER A 124 -6.70 1.05 -28.49
N GLU A 125 -6.99 2.35 -28.61
CA GLU A 125 -8.30 2.86 -29.00
C GLU A 125 -8.64 2.51 -30.45
N MET A 126 -7.67 2.59 -31.36
CA MET A 126 -7.86 2.15 -32.74
C MET A 126 -8.09 0.64 -32.80
N LEU A 127 -7.31 -0.14 -32.05
CA LEU A 127 -7.52 -1.59 -31.91
C LEU A 127 -8.93 -1.91 -31.39
N LYS A 128 -9.41 -1.18 -30.40
CA LYS A 128 -10.78 -1.33 -29.89
C LYS A 128 -11.82 -1.11 -30.99
N CYS A 129 -11.69 -0.07 -31.82
CA CYS A 129 -12.60 0.16 -32.94
C CYS A 129 -12.62 -1.04 -33.92
N ILE A 130 -11.45 -1.63 -34.19
CA ILE A 130 -11.34 -2.83 -35.03
C ILE A 130 -12.08 -4.00 -34.39
N LEU A 131 -11.84 -4.26 -33.11
CA LEU A 131 -12.48 -5.36 -32.37
C LEU A 131 -14.00 -5.20 -32.26
N MET A 132 -14.51 -3.95 -32.17
CA MET A 132 -15.94 -3.66 -32.21
C MET A 132 -16.60 -4.09 -33.52
N ILE A 133 -15.90 -3.93 -34.65
CA ILE A 133 -16.39 -4.34 -35.97
C ILE A 133 -16.30 -5.86 -36.12
N LEU A 134 -15.21 -6.47 -35.64
CA LEU A 134 -14.99 -7.92 -35.76
C LEU A 134 -15.91 -8.75 -34.85
N TYR A 135 -16.24 -8.23 -33.67
CA TYR A 135 -16.99 -8.93 -32.64
C TYR A 135 -18.19 -8.12 -32.13
N PRO A 136 -19.19 -7.83 -32.98
CA PRO A 136 -20.35 -7.01 -32.59
C PRO A 136 -21.21 -7.67 -31.49
N ASN A 137 -21.12 -8.99 -31.34
CA ASN A 137 -21.87 -9.76 -30.35
C ASN A 137 -21.11 -9.95 -29.03
N TYR A 138 -19.87 -9.46 -28.93
CA TYR A 138 -19.08 -9.59 -27.71
C TYR A 138 -19.36 -8.42 -26.76
N PHE A 139 -18.99 -8.59 -25.50
CA PHE A 139 -19.14 -7.56 -24.49
C PHE A 139 -17.95 -6.60 -24.50
N ILE A 140 -18.22 -5.33 -24.85
CA ILE A 140 -17.21 -4.31 -25.08
C ILE A 140 -17.27 -3.26 -23.98
N LYS A 141 -16.16 -3.09 -23.26
CA LYS A 141 -15.99 -2.06 -22.24
C LYS A 141 -15.03 -0.97 -22.71
N SER A 142 -14.78 0.02 -21.87
CA SER A 142 -13.88 1.12 -22.21
C SER A 142 -12.47 0.62 -22.54
N ASN A 143 -11.97 -0.33 -21.75
CA ASN A 143 -10.58 -0.78 -21.69
C ASN A 143 -10.35 -2.27 -21.97
N TYR A 144 -11.40 -3.10 -22.05
CA TYR A 144 -11.28 -4.52 -22.36
C TYR A 144 -12.46 -5.09 -23.16
N LEU A 145 -12.20 -6.24 -23.79
CA LEU A 145 -13.15 -7.09 -24.49
C LEU A 145 -13.41 -8.38 -23.69
N SER A 146 -14.64 -8.86 -23.71
CA SER A 146 -15.02 -10.18 -23.19
C SER A 146 -16.00 -10.89 -24.12
N LYS A 147 -15.90 -12.21 -24.23
CA LYS A 147 -16.79 -13.03 -25.08
C LYS A 147 -18.22 -13.08 -24.55
N THR A 148 -18.41 -13.02 -23.23
CA THR A 148 -19.72 -13.11 -22.59
C THR A 148 -20.02 -11.85 -21.79
N LYS A 149 -21.31 -11.62 -21.53
CA LYS A 149 -21.72 -10.52 -20.67
C LYS A 149 -21.29 -10.82 -19.24
N LEU A 150 -20.32 -10.05 -18.75
CA LEU A 150 -19.82 -10.20 -17.40
C LEU A 150 -20.75 -9.53 -16.40
N MET A 151 -21.07 -10.25 -15.32
CA MET A 151 -21.80 -9.73 -14.16
C MET A 151 -20.79 -9.31 -13.09
N GLY A 152 -20.93 -8.09 -12.58
CA GLY A 152 -20.08 -7.55 -11.52
C GLY A 152 -19.09 -6.47 -11.98
N SER A 153 -18.21 -6.09 -11.06
CA SER A 153 -17.16 -5.08 -11.31
C SER A 153 -16.00 -5.64 -12.13
N GLU A 154 -15.19 -4.77 -12.73
CA GLU A 154 -13.95 -5.17 -13.40
C GLU A 154 -13.04 -5.99 -12.48
N GLY A 155 -12.90 -5.56 -11.21
CA GLY A 155 -12.06 -6.25 -10.23
C GLY A 155 -12.54 -7.67 -9.91
N GLU A 156 -13.86 -7.89 -9.83
CA GLU A 156 -14.42 -9.23 -9.64
C GLU A 156 -14.14 -10.16 -10.81
N ASN A 157 -14.20 -9.65 -12.05
CA ASN A 157 -13.90 -10.45 -13.24
C ASN A 157 -12.41 -10.76 -13.34
N ILE A 158 -11.54 -9.82 -12.99
CA ILE A 158 -10.09 -10.09 -12.88
C ILE A 158 -9.82 -11.11 -11.78
N LYS A 159 -10.50 -11.03 -10.63
CA LYS A 159 -10.39 -12.05 -9.56
C LYS A 159 -10.75 -13.44 -10.08
N LYS A 160 -11.84 -13.58 -10.85
CA LYS A 160 -12.23 -14.86 -11.46
C LYS A 160 -11.15 -15.38 -12.41
N GLU A 161 -10.57 -14.52 -13.24
CA GLU A 161 -9.47 -14.91 -14.14
C GLU A 161 -8.23 -15.35 -13.37
N ILE A 162 -7.86 -14.65 -12.29
CA ILE A 162 -6.77 -15.05 -11.39
C ILE A 162 -7.04 -16.45 -10.81
N LEU A 163 -8.26 -16.70 -10.31
CA LEU A 163 -8.64 -18.00 -9.76
C LEU A 163 -8.65 -19.11 -10.81
N ARG A 164 -9.11 -18.83 -12.03
CA ARG A 164 -9.12 -19.78 -13.16
C ARG A 164 -7.71 -20.25 -13.49
N VAL A 165 -6.74 -19.34 -13.55
CA VAL A 165 -5.35 -19.69 -13.84
C VAL A 165 -4.59 -20.22 -12.63
N TRP A 166 -5.15 -20.07 -11.42
CA TRP A 166 -4.57 -20.61 -10.18
C TRP A 166 -4.61 -22.14 -10.16
N LYS A 167 -5.67 -22.74 -10.72
CA LYS A 167 -5.87 -24.20 -10.81
C LYS A 167 -5.54 -24.90 -9.50
N ASP A 168 -4.59 -25.83 -9.50
CA ASP A 168 -4.19 -26.65 -8.36
C ASP A 168 -2.91 -26.15 -7.67
N ASP A 169 -2.31 -25.06 -8.15
CA ASP A 169 -1.12 -24.50 -7.53
C ASP A 169 -1.43 -23.96 -6.12
N ILE A 170 -0.59 -24.31 -5.15
CA ILE A 170 -0.70 -23.79 -3.78
C ILE A 170 -0.21 -22.34 -3.72
N LEU A 171 0.86 -22.04 -4.45
CA LEU A 171 1.53 -20.75 -4.48
C LEU A 171 1.72 -20.26 -5.91
N LEU A 172 1.45 -18.97 -6.14
CA LEU A 172 1.81 -18.29 -7.37
C LEU A 172 2.40 -16.91 -7.09
N ASN A 173 3.37 -16.52 -7.91
CA ASN A 173 3.96 -15.20 -7.89
C ASN A 173 3.46 -14.30 -9.03
N TYR A 174 3.79 -13.02 -8.98
CA TYR A 174 3.41 -12.05 -10.00
C TYR A 174 3.85 -12.43 -11.42
N GLU A 175 5.07 -12.94 -11.59
CA GLU A 175 5.60 -13.33 -12.90
C GLU A 175 4.81 -14.51 -13.50
N GLN A 176 4.54 -15.54 -12.71
CA GLN A 176 3.75 -16.70 -13.14
C GLN A 176 2.32 -16.30 -13.51
N LEU A 177 1.69 -15.44 -12.72
CA LEU A 177 0.36 -14.93 -13.03
C LEU A 177 0.36 -14.06 -14.29
N SER A 178 1.35 -13.19 -14.46
CA SER A 178 1.50 -12.36 -15.66
C SER A 178 1.69 -13.22 -16.92
N LYS A 179 2.45 -14.32 -16.82
CA LYS A 179 2.63 -15.27 -17.93
C LYS A 179 1.35 -16.02 -18.29
N ARG A 180 0.53 -16.35 -17.28
CA ARG A 180 -0.75 -17.07 -17.47
C ARG A 180 -1.91 -16.17 -17.89
N LEU A 181 -1.84 -14.87 -17.56
CA LEU A 181 -2.82 -13.85 -17.90
C LEU A 181 -2.18 -12.73 -18.73
N PRO A 182 -1.62 -13.04 -19.92
CA PRO A 182 -0.83 -12.09 -20.68
C PRO A 182 -1.63 -10.83 -21.04
N TYR A 183 -2.95 -10.94 -21.24
CA TYR A 183 -3.79 -9.82 -21.63
C TYR A 183 -4.41 -9.03 -20.46
N VAL A 184 -4.07 -9.34 -19.22
CA VAL A 184 -4.51 -8.58 -18.04
C VAL A 184 -3.33 -7.74 -17.52
N PRO A 185 -3.49 -6.41 -17.34
CA PRO A 185 -2.41 -5.58 -16.83
C PRO A 185 -1.88 -6.04 -15.47
N ILE A 186 -0.56 -6.14 -15.34
CA ILE A 186 0.09 -6.61 -14.10
C ILE A 186 -0.27 -5.75 -12.88
N GLU A 187 -0.41 -4.44 -13.06
CA GLU A 187 -0.80 -3.53 -11.97
C GLU A 187 -2.22 -3.82 -11.47
N LYS A 188 -3.13 -4.28 -12.34
CA LYS A 188 -4.47 -4.71 -11.92
C LYS A 188 -4.41 -6.05 -11.18
N ILE A 189 -3.56 -6.99 -11.60
CA ILE A 189 -3.34 -8.26 -10.89
C ILE A 189 -2.80 -7.97 -9.47
N LYS A 190 -1.74 -7.17 -9.37
CA LYS A 190 -1.16 -6.74 -8.07
C LYS A 190 -2.20 -6.08 -7.18
N ASN A 191 -3.01 -5.19 -7.73
CA ASN A 191 -4.06 -4.52 -6.97
C ASN A 191 -5.09 -5.51 -6.39
N ILE A 192 -5.56 -6.47 -7.18
CA ILE A 192 -6.51 -7.49 -6.70
C ILE A 192 -5.90 -8.37 -5.62
N LEU A 193 -4.65 -8.81 -5.78
CA LEU A 193 -3.94 -9.61 -4.78
C LEU A 193 -3.69 -8.84 -3.47
N GLY A 194 -3.45 -7.52 -3.56
CA GLY A 194 -3.23 -6.67 -2.39
C GLY A 194 -4.50 -6.26 -1.64
N GLN A 195 -5.61 -6.04 -2.35
CA GLN A 195 -6.85 -5.54 -1.75
C GLN A 195 -7.78 -6.64 -1.25
N ASN A 196 -7.72 -7.84 -1.81
CA ASN A 196 -8.63 -8.92 -1.46
C ASN A 196 -8.01 -9.84 -0.38
N ASN A 197 -8.71 -9.97 0.76
CA ASN A 197 -8.23 -10.75 1.90
C ASN A 197 -8.16 -12.27 1.66
N ASP A 198 -8.81 -12.78 0.62
CA ASP A 198 -8.75 -14.20 0.25
C ASP A 198 -7.41 -14.56 -0.39
N PHE A 199 -6.70 -13.59 -0.97
CA PHE A 199 -5.32 -13.76 -1.39
C PHE A 199 -4.38 -13.43 -0.23
N ILE A 200 -3.57 -14.41 0.13
CA ILE A 200 -2.75 -14.41 1.33
C ILE A 200 -1.30 -14.31 0.90
N TRP A 201 -0.65 -13.23 1.29
CA TRP A 201 0.77 -13.05 1.07
C TRP A 201 1.56 -14.12 1.82
N ASN A 202 2.46 -14.80 1.10
CA ASN A 202 3.29 -15.87 1.67
C ASN A 202 4.72 -15.40 1.92
N ASN A 203 5.36 -14.87 0.88
CA ASN A 203 6.69 -14.30 0.86
C ASN A 203 6.80 -13.31 -0.32
N LEU A 204 8.01 -12.79 -0.59
CA LEU A 204 8.22 -11.77 -1.62
C LEU A 204 7.50 -12.10 -2.94
N GLU A 205 6.56 -11.23 -3.33
CA GLU A 205 5.75 -11.33 -4.56
C GLU A 205 4.93 -12.61 -4.75
N THR A 206 4.88 -13.48 -3.74
CA THR A 206 4.24 -14.81 -3.82
C THR A 206 3.07 -14.90 -2.86
N PHE A 207 1.97 -15.43 -3.36
CA PHE A 207 0.69 -15.49 -2.67
C PHE A 207 0.14 -16.92 -2.70
N THR A 208 -0.71 -17.24 -1.74
CA THR A 208 -1.66 -18.37 -1.81
C THR A 208 -3.08 -17.81 -1.85
N HIS A 209 -4.06 -18.66 -2.15
CA HIS A 209 -5.48 -18.33 -2.01
C HIS A 209 -6.07 -19.12 -0.84
N ILE A 210 -7.00 -18.53 -0.09
CA ILE A 210 -7.58 -19.16 1.11
C ILE A 210 -8.17 -20.55 0.86
N CYS A 211 -8.73 -20.80 -0.32
CA CYS A 211 -9.27 -22.12 -0.68
C CYS A 211 -8.21 -23.21 -0.89
N LYS A 212 -6.91 -22.84 -0.92
CA LYS A 212 -5.78 -23.77 -1.03
C LYS A 212 -5.20 -24.16 0.31
N VAL A 213 -5.65 -23.53 1.39
CA VAL A 213 -5.19 -23.84 2.74
C VAL A 213 -6.07 -24.94 3.31
N ASP A 214 -5.45 -26.08 3.64
CA ASP A 214 -6.14 -27.23 4.21
C ASP A 214 -6.38 -27.03 5.71
N ILE A 215 -7.63 -26.74 6.06
CA ILE A 215 -8.13 -26.62 7.43
C ILE A 215 -9.37 -27.50 7.54
N THR A 216 -9.29 -28.51 8.40
CA THR A 216 -10.38 -29.45 8.65
C THR A 216 -11.48 -28.81 9.48
N GLU A 217 -12.68 -29.40 9.43
CA GLU A 217 -13.81 -28.98 10.26
C GLU A 217 -13.51 -29.13 11.77
N GLN A 218 -12.72 -30.15 12.15
CA GLN A 218 -12.32 -30.35 13.54
C GLN A 218 -11.39 -29.22 14.01
N GLU A 219 -10.40 -28.83 13.20
CA GLU A 219 -9.51 -27.71 13.52
C GLU A 219 -10.25 -26.38 13.56
N TYR A 220 -11.18 -26.16 12.62
CA TYR A 220 -12.07 -24.99 12.65
C TYR A 220 -12.77 -24.87 14.01
N ARG A 221 -13.32 -25.97 14.54
CA ARG A 221 -13.99 -26.01 15.85
C ARG A 221 -13.01 -25.78 17.00
N THR A 222 -11.86 -26.47 16.98
CA THR A 222 -10.82 -26.32 18.02
C THR A 222 -10.32 -24.88 18.11
N ILE A 223 -10.06 -24.24 16.97
CA ILE A 223 -9.58 -22.85 16.90
C ILE A 223 -10.65 -21.89 17.43
N ASN A 224 -11.91 -22.05 17.01
CA ASN A 224 -12.99 -21.20 17.50
C ASN A 224 -13.18 -21.34 19.02
N ALA A 225 -13.21 -22.57 19.55
CA ALA A 225 -13.33 -22.81 20.98
C ALA A 225 -12.16 -22.24 21.78
N PHE A 226 -10.93 -22.34 21.24
CA PHE A 226 -9.74 -21.75 21.85
C PHE A 226 -9.85 -20.23 21.95
N VAL A 227 -10.20 -19.56 20.85
CA VAL A 227 -10.30 -18.09 20.79
C VAL A 227 -11.45 -17.58 21.64
N GLU A 228 -12.61 -18.24 21.59
CA GLU A 228 -13.78 -17.88 22.39
C GLU A 228 -13.45 -17.98 23.89
N LYS A 229 -12.84 -19.09 24.32
CA LYS A 229 -12.42 -19.27 25.71
C LYS A 229 -11.47 -18.16 26.16
N ALA A 230 -10.41 -17.90 25.39
CA ALA A 230 -9.43 -16.86 25.73
C ALA A 230 -10.06 -15.46 25.77
N CYS A 231 -10.96 -15.14 24.83
CA CYS A 231 -11.67 -13.86 24.82
C CYS A 231 -12.62 -13.72 26.03
N ASN A 232 -13.26 -14.79 26.48
CA ASN A 232 -14.14 -14.76 27.65
C ASN A 232 -13.37 -14.65 28.97
N GLU A 233 -12.21 -15.29 29.09
CA GLU A 233 -11.40 -15.31 30.32
C GLU A 233 -10.48 -14.08 30.45
N GLU A 234 -9.77 -13.71 29.37
CA GLU A 234 -8.74 -12.65 29.37
C GLU A 234 -9.18 -11.37 28.65
N GLY A 235 -10.31 -11.39 27.93
CA GLY A 235 -10.78 -10.28 27.09
C GLY A 235 -10.15 -10.23 25.69
N PHE A 236 -9.19 -11.12 25.40
CA PHE A 236 -8.52 -11.22 24.09
C PHE A 236 -7.92 -12.62 23.88
N ALA A 237 -7.55 -12.94 22.65
CA ALA A 237 -6.73 -14.10 22.33
C ALA A 237 -5.45 -13.67 21.59
N SER A 238 -4.32 -14.34 21.85
CA SER A 238 -3.09 -14.12 21.07
C SER A 238 -3.09 -14.98 19.82
N LEU A 239 -2.91 -14.37 18.66
CA LEU A 239 -2.79 -15.05 17.37
C LEU A 239 -1.65 -16.06 17.37
N ASN A 240 -0.53 -15.77 18.06
CA ASN A 240 0.62 -16.69 18.13
C ASN A 240 0.37 -17.93 18.98
N ARG A 241 -0.68 -17.93 19.81
CA ARG A 241 -1.05 -19.08 20.65
C ARG A 241 -2.09 -19.99 20.01
N ILE A 242 -2.57 -19.64 18.81
CA ILE A 242 -3.49 -20.51 18.07
C ILE A 242 -2.76 -21.84 17.78
N PRO A 243 -3.39 -22.99 18.04
CA PRO A 243 -2.81 -24.29 17.71
C PRO A 243 -2.74 -24.45 16.19
N LEU A 244 -1.52 -24.50 15.65
CA LEU A 244 -1.28 -24.59 14.20
C LEU A 244 -0.46 -25.82 13.79
N ASP A 245 0.00 -26.66 14.71
CA ASP A 245 1.01 -27.70 14.42
C ASP A 245 0.58 -28.65 13.29
N GLU A 246 -0.57 -29.30 13.40
CA GLU A 246 -1.10 -30.22 12.38
C GLU A 246 -1.46 -29.50 11.06
N ILE A 247 -1.93 -28.25 11.15
CA ILE A 247 -2.24 -27.42 9.98
C ILE A 247 -0.96 -27.08 9.23
N ALA A 248 0.11 -26.74 9.95
CA ALA A 248 1.40 -26.40 9.37
C ALA A 248 2.03 -27.60 8.66
N GLU A 249 1.88 -28.82 9.21
CA GLU A 249 2.34 -30.05 8.56
C GLU A 249 1.66 -30.29 7.21
N ARG A 250 0.34 -30.09 7.11
CA ARG A 250 -0.42 -30.27 5.86
C ARG A 250 -0.27 -29.11 4.87
N ASN A 251 0.29 -27.98 5.31
CA ASN A 251 0.45 -26.76 4.50
C ASN A 251 1.92 -26.29 4.53
N SER A 252 2.86 -27.22 4.35
CA SER A 252 4.30 -27.04 4.53
C SER A 252 4.95 -25.93 3.68
N GLU A 253 4.31 -25.57 2.57
CA GLU A 253 4.73 -24.55 1.61
C GLU A 253 4.44 -23.13 2.11
N LEU A 254 3.58 -22.99 3.12
CA LEU A 254 3.14 -21.70 3.64
C LEU A 254 4.01 -21.23 4.79
N SER A 255 4.29 -19.93 4.82
CA SER A 255 4.92 -19.28 5.95
C SER A 255 3.97 -19.25 7.15
N LEU A 256 4.52 -19.21 8.36
CA LEU A 256 3.72 -19.12 9.59
C LEU A 256 2.78 -17.90 9.58
N ASN A 257 3.21 -16.78 8.99
CA ASN A 257 2.37 -15.59 8.83
C ASN A 257 1.20 -15.82 7.87
N ALA A 258 1.43 -16.54 6.76
CA ALA A 258 0.37 -16.91 5.84
C ALA A 258 -0.65 -17.85 6.51
N LEU A 259 -0.18 -18.83 7.30
CA LEU A 259 -1.02 -19.73 8.07
C LEU A 259 -1.89 -18.98 9.09
N HIS A 260 -1.29 -18.09 9.89
CA HIS A 260 -2.05 -17.25 10.82
C HIS A 260 -3.12 -16.41 10.10
N LYS A 261 -2.78 -15.79 8.97
CA LYS A 261 -3.75 -15.01 8.18
C LYS A 261 -4.85 -15.90 7.59
N ALA A 262 -4.51 -17.09 7.09
CA ALA A 262 -5.46 -18.04 6.53
C ALA A 262 -6.44 -18.55 7.59
N VAL A 263 -5.93 -19.00 8.73
CA VAL A 263 -6.73 -19.46 9.85
C VAL A 263 -7.63 -18.35 10.36
N PHE A 264 -7.11 -17.13 10.51
CA PHE A 264 -7.96 -16.01 10.90
C PHE A 264 -9.07 -15.76 9.87
N GLN A 265 -8.74 -15.70 8.59
CA GLN A 265 -9.70 -15.42 7.52
C GLN A 265 -10.75 -16.54 7.37
N ARG A 266 -10.37 -17.79 7.60
CA ARG A 266 -11.25 -18.96 7.46
C ARG A 266 -12.13 -19.18 8.69
N CYS A 267 -11.54 -19.06 9.88
CA CYS A 267 -12.16 -19.48 11.13
C CYS A 267 -12.79 -18.31 11.91
N LEU A 268 -12.17 -17.12 11.90
CA LEU A 268 -12.42 -16.10 12.93
C LEU A 268 -12.98 -14.77 12.38
N VAL A 269 -12.80 -14.48 11.09
CA VAL A 269 -13.12 -13.15 10.49
C VAL A 269 -14.58 -12.71 10.66
N LYS A 270 -15.50 -13.65 10.90
CA LYS A 270 -16.92 -13.35 11.09
C LYS A 270 -17.17 -12.58 12.38
N GLU A 271 -16.58 -13.02 13.47
CA GLU A 271 -16.87 -12.52 14.83
C GLU A 271 -15.75 -11.68 15.42
N TYR A 272 -14.52 -11.87 14.94
CA TYR A 272 -13.32 -11.29 15.52
C TYR A 272 -12.64 -10.31 14.56
N VAL A 273 -11.79 -9.46 15.14
CA VAL A 273 -10.79 -8.64 14.47
C VAL A 273 -9.46 -8.81 15.18
N TYR A 274 -8.35 -8.57 14.51
CA TYR A 274 -7.05 -8.55 15.18
C TYR A 274 -6.20 -7.33 14.81
N ARG A 275 -5.39 -6.89 15.77
CA ARG A 275 -4.40 -5.82 15.62
C ARG A 275 -3.14 -6.23 16.38
N ASN A 276 -1.96 -6.09 15.76
CA ASN A 276 -0.68 -6.49 16.37
C ASN A 276 -0.72 -7.89 16.99
N LYS A 277 -1.34 -8.85 16.28
CA LYS A 277 -1.51 -10.25 16.72
C LYS A 277 -2.41 -10.46 17.95
N ILE A 278 -3.14 -9.44 18.41
CA ILE A 278 -4.17 -9.55 19.45
C ILE A 278 -5.53 -9.65 18.78
N ILE A 279 -6.26 -10.73 19.05
CA ILE A 279 -7.59 -11.06 18.54
C ILE A 279 -8.63 -10.65 19.58
N VAL A 280 -9.66 -9.94 19.14
CA VAL A 280 -10.73 -9.42 20.00
C VAL A 280 -12.07 -9.53 19.27
N HIS A 281 -13.17 -9.58 20.01
CA HIS A 281 -14.50 -9.49 19.40
C HIS A 281 -14.67 -8.17 18.64
N LYS A 282 -15.38 -8.21 17.52
CA LYS A 282 -15.78 -6.99 16.81
C LYS A 282 -16.51 -6.03 17.76
N GLY A 283 -16.12 -4.76 17.71
CA GLY A 283 -16.64 -3.71 18.60
C GLY A 283 -15.83 -3.52 19.89
N HIS A 284 -15.01 -4.50 20.30
CA HIS A 284 -14.09 -4.33 21.42
C HIS A 284 -12.79 -3.67 20.93
N GLN A 285 -12.26 -2.76 21.75
CA GLN A 285 -10.96 -2.13 21.52
C GLN A 285 -10.11 -2.38 22.75
N ILE A 286 -9.31 -3.43 22.71
CA ILE A 286 -8.21 -3.62 23.65
C ILE A 286 -6.91 -3.69 22.86
N THR A 287 -5.93 -2.90 23.30
CA THR A 287 -4.62 -2.78 22.68
C THR A 287 -3.59 -3.58 23.46
N ALA A 288 -2.50 -3.98 22.81
CA ALA A 288 -1.35 -4.59 23.49
C ALA A 288 -0.84 -3.71 24.65
N LEU A 289 -0.89 -2.38 24.52
CA LEU A 289 -0.51 -1.46 25.59
C LEU A 289 -1.43 -1.57 26.83
N GLU A 290 -2.75 -1.69 26.63
CA GLU A 290 -3.70 -1.86 27.73
C GLU A 290 -3.54 -3.21 28.43
N ILE A 291 -3.33 -4.30 27.66
CA ILE A 291 -3.03 -5.62 28.20
C ILE A 291 -1.75 -5.56 29.06
N MET A 292 -0.69 -4.93 28.54
CA MET A 292 0.56 -4.75 29.27
C MET A 292 0.37 -3.92 30.55
N LYS A 293 -0.45 -2.86 30.53
CA LYS A 293 -0.76 -2.06 31.72
C LYS A 293 -1.48 -2.89 32.78
N ASN A 294 -2.49 -3.67 32.38
CA ASN A 294 -3.23 -4.54 33.29
C ASN A 294 -2.30 -5.59 33.92
N HIS A 295 -1.40 -6.18 33.14
CA HIS A 295 -0.39 -7.10 33.67
C HIS A 295 0.57 -6.41 34.66
N CYS A 296 1.03 -5.19 34.36
CA CYS A 296 1.86 -4.41 35.27
C CYS A 296 1.15 -4.10 36.60
N GLN A 297 -0.18 -4.00 36.63
CA GLN A 297 -0.92 -3.73 37.88
C GLN A 297 -0.91 -4.92 38.85
N THR A 298 -0.74 -6.14 38.33
CA THR A 298 -0.70 -7.36 39.15
C THR A 298 0.70 -7.70 39.67
N ILE A 299 1.72 -6.94 39.24
CA ILE A 299 3.12 -7.22 39.53
C ILE A 299 3.60 -6.36 40.71
N ASP A 300 4.25 -7.02 41.67
CA ASP A 300 4.90 -6.36 42.81
C ASP A 300 6.32 -5.89 42.48
N LYS A 301 7.10 -6.73 41.79
CA LYS A 301 8.46 -6.45 41.34
C LYS A 301 8.72 -7.25 40.07
N CYS A 302 9.35 -6.63 39.07
CA CYS A 302 9.78 -7.32 37.86
C CYS A 302 11.00 -6.66 37.24
N THR A 303 11.60 -7.34 36.26
CA THR A 303 12.64 -6.79 35.39
C THR A 303 12.06 -6.29 34.06
N LEU A 304 12.80 -5.45 33.32
CA LEU A 304 12.43 -5.06 31.98
C LEU A 304 12.44 -6.28 31.06
N ASP A 305 13.41 -7.17 31.23
CA ASP A 305 13.50 -8.40 30.44
C ASP A 305 12.26 -9.30 30.61
N GLU A 306 11.73 -9.43 31.83
CA GLU A 306 10.47 -10.16 32.09
C GLU A 306 9.28 -9.51 31.36
N LEU A 307 9.19 -8.17 31.36
CA LEU A 307 8.14 -7.45 30.64
C LEU A 307 8.28 -7.57 29.11
N LEU A 308 9.50 -7.63 28.59
CA LEU A 308 9.77 -7.87 27.17
C LEU A 308 9.44 -9.31 26.79
N GLU A 309 9.72 -10.28 27.65
CA GLU A 309 9.37 -11.68 27.42
C GLU A 309 7.85 -11.89 27.43
N TYR A 310 7.15 -11.25 28.37
CA TYR A 310 5.69 -11.30 28.40
C TYR A 310 5.07 -10.65 27.16
N GLU A 311 5.55 -9.48 26.73
CA GLU A 311 5.08 -8.83 25.49
C GLU A 311 5.37 -9.69 24.25
N LYS A 312 6.56 -10.29 24.17
CA LYS A 312 6.90 -11.25 23.10
C LYS A 312 5.97 -12.45 23.07
N LYS A 313 5.53 -12.97 24.22
CA LYS A 313 4.52 -14.05 24.29
C LYS A 313 3.14 -13.60 23.81
N LEU A 314 2.83 -12.30 23.91
CA LEU A 314 1.56 -11.74 23.45
C LEU A 314 1.57 -11.44 21.95
N THR A 315 2.57 -10.71 21.47
CA THR A 315 2.62 -10.14 20.11
C THR A 315 3.55 -10.91 19.17
N GLY A 316 4.40 -11.80 19.70
CA GLY A 316 5.34 -12.63 18.93
C GLY A 316 6.52 -11.85 18.36
N ASP A 317 6.66 -10.58 18.73
CA ASP A 317 7.82 -9.73 18.47
C ASP A 317 8.15 -8.97 19.76
N THR A 318 9.31 -8.32 19.83
CA THR A 318 9.70 -7.54 21.02
C THR A 318 9.57 -6.06 20.73
N ASN A 319 8.50 -5.46 21.23
CA ASN A 319 8.30 -4.03 21.21
C ASN A 319 8.66 -3.40 22.56
N GLN A 320 9.94 -3.04 22.70
CA GLN A 320 10.46 -2.40 23.91
C GLN A 320 9.67 -1.15 24.32
N ARG A 321 9.13 -0.41 23.35
CA ARG A 321 8.37 0.81 23.63
C ARG A 321 7.08 0.50 24.39
N ILE A 322 6.31 -0.50 23.96
CA ILE A 322 5.04 -0.87 24.60
C ILE A 322 5.28 -1.32 26.04
N SER A 323 6.25 -2.21 26.27
CA SER A 323 6.58 -2.69 27.61
C SER A 323 7.02 -1.57 28.54
N MET A 324 7.90 -0.67 28.07
CA MET A 324 8.39 0.44 28.88
C MET A 324 7.30 1.49 29.15
N GLU A 325 6.45 1.81 28.17
CA GLU A 325 5.34 2.76 28.32
C GLU A 325 4.28 2.23 29.30
N ALA A 326 3.92 0.95 29.21
CA ALA A 326 3.01 0.30 30.14
C ALA A 326 3.56 0.30 31.57
N ALA A 327 4.82 -0.14 31.73
CA ALA A 327 5.48 -0.19 33.02
C ALA A 327 5.61 1.20 33.64
N SER A 328 6.03 2.21 32.87
CA SER A 328 6.18 3.57 33.39
C SER A 328 4.87 4.22 33.78
N ALA A 329 3.74 3.79 33.20
CA ALA A 329 2.42 4.27 33.58
C ALA A 329 1.92 3.67 34.92
N VAL A 330 2.40 2.47 35.30
CA VAL A 330 1.84 1.69 36.41
C VAL A 330 2.85 1.46 37.54
N LEU A 331 4.06 1.02 37.21
CA LEU A 331 5.15 0.69 38.10
C LEU A 331 6.15 1.84 38.26
N VAL A 332 7.04 1.74 39.24
CA VAL A 332 8.13 2.67 39.51
C VAL A 332 9.44 2.01 39.13
N ARG A 333 10.21 2.63 38.24
CA ARG A 333 11.50 2.10 37.80
C ARG A 333 12.58 2.51 38.79
N THR A 334 13.23 1.54 39.42
CA THR A 334 14.25 1.79 40.46
C THR A 334 15.66 1.73 39.91
N ASP A 335 15.90 1.04 38.79
CA ASP A 335 17.18 1.04 38.09
C ASP A 335 17.01 0.76 36.58
N LYS A 336 18.11 0.48 35.87
CA LYS A 336 18.08 0.23 34.43
C LYS A 336 17.19 -0.97 34.04
N ASN A 337 17.09 -1.99 34.88
CA ASN A 337 16.31 -3.20 34.59
C ASN A 337 15.14 -3.41 35.56
N THR A 338 15.11 -2.81 36.75
CA THR A 338 14.14 -3.17 37.78
C THR A 338 12.96 -2.20 37.87
N TYR A 339 11.76 -2.75 38.01
CA TYR A 339 10.52 -2.06 38.33
C TYR A 339 9.91 -2.62 39.60
N VAL A 340 9.26 -1.76 40.39
CA VAL A 340 8.53 -2.13 41.60
C VAL A 340 7.14 -1.48 41.61
N SER A 341 6.21 -2.10 42.30
CA SER A 341 4.89 -1.52 42.59
C SER A 341 5.03 -0.28 43.48
N LYS A 342 4.08 0.65 43.36
CA LYS A 342 4.03 1.89 44.16
C LYS A 342 4.14 1.63 45.66
N LYS A 343 3.68 0.46 46.16
CA LYS A 343 3.75 0.12 47.58
C LYS A 343 5.16 -0.03 48.15
N TYR A 344 6.19 -0.14 47.31
CA TYR A 344 7.60 -0.25 47.71
C TYR A 344 8.37 1.07 47.65
N VAL A 345 7.66 2.19 47.47
CA VAL A 345 8.22 3.54 47.53
C VAL A 345 7.38 4.40 48.46
N ASP A 346 8.05 5.20 49.27
CA ASP A 346 7.40 6.22 50.11
C ASP A 346 7.84 7.61 49.66
N PHE A 347 7.05 8.23 48.78
CA PHE A 347 7.37 9.53 48.22
C PHE A 347 6.78 10.67 49.03
N ASN A 348 7.61 11.30 49.87
CA ASN A 348 7.30 12.62 50.42
C ASN A 348 7.40 13.68 49.33
N THR A 349 6.27 13.93 48.68
CA THR A 349 6.21 14.74 47.46
C THR A 349 6.70 16.17 47.66
N LYS A 350 6.42 16.78 48.81
CA LYS A 350 6.85 18.15 49.11
C LYS A 350 8.36 18.26 49.23
N ASP A 351 8.98 17.35 49.99
CA ASP A 351 10.42 17.38 50.24
C ASP A 351 11.21 16.98 48.98
N ILE A 352 10.69 16.05 48.18
CA ILE A 352 11.30 15.66 46.91
C ILE A 352 11.21 16.81 45.90
N ASP A 353 10.05 17.45 45.73
CA ASP A 353 9.91 18.60 44.84
C ASP A 353 10.81 19.76 45.29
N TYR A 354 10.94 19.99 46.60
CA TYR A 354 11.91 20.95 47.12
C TYR A 354 13.35 20.57 46.74
N ALA A 355 13.75 19.31 46.93
CA ALA A 355 15.07 18.83 46.53
C ALA A 355 15.34 19.03 45.03
N ILE A 356 14.37 18.74 44.16
CA ILE A 356 14.47 18.98 42.71
C ILE A 356 14.63 20.48 42.42
N SER A 357 13.91 21.34 43.13
CA SER A 357 13.95 22.79 42.94
C SER A 357 15.31 23.42 43.21
N LEU A 358 16.15 22.77 44.03
CA LEU A 358 17.54 23.18 44.28
C LEU A 358 18.44 23.01 43.04
N PHE A 359 18.09 22.10 42.13
CA PHE A 359 18.82 21.84 40.89
C PHE A 359 18.21 22.58 39.71
N VAL A 360 16.89 22.59 39.59
CA VAL A 360 16.16 23.23 38.49
C VAL A 360 15.97 24.72 38.80
N THR A 361 17.03 25.52 38.67
CA THR A 361 17.00 26.95 38.98
C THR A 361 16.16 27.77 38.00
N ASP A 362 16.16 27.37 36.73
CA ASP A 362 15.35 27.98 35.66
C ASP A 362 14.05 27.16 35.45
N ASP A 363 13.53 27.15 34.22
CA ASP A 363 12.29 26.45 33.85
C ASP A 363 12.46 24.93 33.70
N TYR A 364 13.66 24.47 33.34
CA TYR A 364 13.90 23.06 33.03
C TYR A 364 15.36 22.65 33.20
N LEU A 365 15.61 21.35 33.37
CA LEU A 365 16.94 20.77 33.46
C LEU A 365 16.99 19.37 32.83
N PRO A 366 17.95 19.07 31.93
CA PRO A 366 18.11 17.72 31.41
C PRO A 366 18.39 16.72 32.53
N LEU A 367 17.75 15.55 32.47
CA LEU A 367 17.85 14.52 33.51
C LEU A 367 19.31 14.15 33.82
N LYS A 368 20.16 14.03 32.81
CA LYS A 368 21.60 13.71 32.99
C LYS A 368 22.39 14.76 33.77
N SER A 369 21.85 15.96 33.96
CA SER A 369 22.51 17.02 34.72
C SER A 369 22.37 16.84 36.24
N PHE A 370 21.50 15.94 36.70
CA PHE A 370 21.42 15.54 38.10
C PHE A 370 22.57 14.57 38.42
N THR A 371 23.64 15.09 39.04
CA THR A 371 24.86 14.32 39.34
C THR A 371 24.95 13.82 40.78
N THR A 372 24.08 14.30 41.66
CA THR A 372 24.02 13.91 43.08
C THR A 372 22.58 13.91 43.58
N PHE A 373 22.30 13.06 44.58
CA PHE A 373 20.99 12.91 45.21
C PHE A 373 21.05 13.13 46.73
N ALA A 374 22.11 13.75 47.25
CA ALA A 374 22.31 13.93 48.69
C ALA A 374 21.19 14.74 49.38
N ALA A 375 20.53 15.64 48.67
CA ALA A 375 19.42 16.45 49.17
C ALA A 375 18.07 15.73 49.13
N PHE A 376 17.98 14.56 48.48
CA PHE A 376 16.71 13.85 48.32
C PHE A 376 16.38 13.05 49.59
N PRO A 377 15.13 13.09 50.07
CA PRO A 377 14.72 12.37 51.26
C PRO A 377 14.71 10.86 51.04
N HIS A 378 14.78 10.09 52.12
CA HIS A 378 14.61 8.64 52.06
C HIS A 378 13.22 8.28 51.50
N CYS A 379 13.15 7.26 50.63
CA CYS A 379 11.89 6.82 50.00
C CYS A 379 11.81 5.29 49.80
N GLU A 380 12.51 4.52 50.64
CA GLU A 380 12.65 3.05 50.56
C GLU A 380 13.43 2.53 49.33
N GLN A 381 13.82 3.40 48.41
CA GLN A 381 14.65 3.09 47.24
C GLN A 381 15.83 4.05 47.13
N ALA A 382 16.94 3.58 46.58
CA ALA A 382 18.12 4.42 46.34
C ALA A 382 17.88 5.37 45.17
N TRP A 383 17.99 6.67 45.40
CA TRP A 383 17.84 7.68 44.36
C TRP A 383 18.88 7.56 43.26
N ASN A 384 18.39 7.60 42.03
CA ASN A 384 19.17 7.65 40.80
C ASN A 384 18.29 8.24 39.69
N LEU A 385 18.86 8.37 38.49
CA LEU A 385 18.17 8.98 37.34
C LEU A 385 16.89 8.24 36.93
N PHE A 386 16.83 6.91 37.05
CA PHE A 386 15.63 6.13 36.70
C PHE A 386 14.50 6.35 37.71
N LEU A 387 14.84 6.42 39.00
CA LEU A 387 13.86 6.69 40.05
C LEU A 387 13.33 8.14 39.95
N LEU A 388 14.23 9.10 39.69
CA LEU A 388 13.86 10.50 39.47
C LEU A 388 12.95 10.67 38.24
N GLU A 389 13.26 10.00 37.13
CA GLU A 389 12.38 9.97 35.96
C GLU A 389 10.99 9.43 36.33
N SER A 390 10.92 8.29 37.01
CA SER A 390 9.66 7.68 37.43
C SER A 390 8.84 8.61 38.34
N TYR A 391 9.51 9.29 39.27
CA TYR A 391 8.90 10.26 40.17
C TYR A 391 8.30 11.44 39.39
N CYS A 392 9.08 12.09 38.53
CA CYS A 392 8.66 13.27 37.77
C CYS A 392 7.57 12.95 36.72
N ARG A 393 7.48 11.72 36.23
CA ARG A 393 6.43 11.31 35.30
C ARG A 393 5.04 11.22 35.92
N ARG A 394 4.94 10.90 37.21
CA ARG A 394 3.67 10.43 37.82
C ARG A 394 3.31 11.05 39.16
N PHE A 395 4.29 11.48 39.95
CA PHE A 395 4.09 11.77 41.37
C PHE A 395 4.36 13.24 41.72
N SER A 396 5.33 13.88 41.07
CA SER A 396 5.66 15.27 41.34
C SER A 396 4.47 16.21 41.15
N GLU A 397 4.31 17.16 42.07
CA GLU A 397 3.29 18.20 41.99
C GLU A 397 3.82 19.39 41.19
N GLN A 398 5.11 19.71 41.29
CA GLN A 398 5.74 20.90 40.68
C GLN A 398 6.44 20.64 39.35
N PHE A 399 6.84 19.40 39.06
CA PHE A 399 7.61 19.05 37.87
C PHE A 399 6.91 18.02 37.00
N ARG A 400 7.15 18.08 35.68
CA ARG A 400 6.82 17.04 34.71
C ARG A 400 8.09 16.53 34.04
N PHE A 401 7.98 15.38 33.39
CA PHE A 401 9.08 14.79 32.63
C PHE A 401 8.68 14.56 31.18
N ASP A 402 9.39 15.22 30.27
CA ASP A 402 9.15 15.10 28.84
C ASP A 402 10.36 14.46 28.13
N THR A 403 10.09 13.69 27.08
CA THR A 403 11.09 13.03 26.24
C THR A 403 10.51 12.69 24.87
N THR A 404 11.35 12.59 23.83
CA THR A 404 10.89 12.18 22.48
C THR A 404 10.35 10.74 22.45
N SER A 405 10.93 9.87 23.27
CA SER A 405 10.57 8.47 23.35
C SER A 405 11.10 7.89 24.65
N ILE A 406 10.32 7.01 25.27
CA ILE A 406 10.80 6.28 26.44
C ILE A 406 12.11 5.54 26.11
N ASN A 407 13.06 5.55 27.04
CA ASN A 407 14.40 5.04 26.78
C ASN A 407 15.09 4.57 28.06
N SER A 408 16.21 3.87 27.89
CA SER A 408 17.08 3.41 28.99
C SER A 408 18.42 4.17 29.02
N ARG A 409 18.44 5.38 28.44
CA ARG A 409 19.63 6.25 28.34
C ARG A 409 19.56 7.48 29.23
N ASN A 410 18.54 7.58 30.07
CA ASN A 410 18.23 8.74 30.90
C ASN A 410 18.14 10.01 30.05
N ALA A 411 17.58 9.89 28.84
CA ALA A 411 17.36 11.01 27.95
C ALA A 411 15.96 11.60 28.16
N GLY A 412 15.90 12.89 28.40
CA GLY A 412 14.68 13.61 28.77
C GLY A 412 14.98 14.77 29.69
N VAL A 413 13.95 15.58 29.97
CA VAL A 413 14.08 16.83 30.70
C VAL A 413 13.07 16.86 31.84
N VAL A 414 13.53 17.27 33.02
CA VAL A 414 12.68 17.63 34.16
C VAL A 414 12.29 19.09 34.00
N ILE A 415 10.99 19.37 33.94
CA ILE A 415 10.44 20.68 33.56
C ILE A 415 9.49 21.15 34.64
N ARG A 416 9.61 22.41 35.07
CA ARG A 416 8.62 23.01 35.97
C ARG A 416 7.26 23.01 35.28
N LYS A 417 6.19 22.60 35.96
CA LYS A 417 4.84 22.61 35.37
C LYS A 417 4.35 24.01 35.01
N SER A 418 4.93 25.06 35.60
CA SER A 418 4.69 26.45 35.21
C SER A 418 5.28 26.81 33.84
N CYS A 419 6.20 26.01 33.31
CA CYS A 419 6.78 26.20 31.98
C CYS A 419 5.84 25.65 30.90
N ASN A 420 5.44 26.55 30.00
CA ASN A 420 4.50 26.27 28.92
C ASN A 420 5.20 25.84 27.62
N LEU A 421 6.53 25.72 27.62
CA LEU A 421 7.27 25.30 26.44
C LEU A 421 6.99 23.83 26.12
N THR A 422 6.77 23.54 24.85
CA THR A 422 6.79 22.19 24.28
C THR A 422 8.20 21.60 24.33
N TYR A 423 8.30 20.29 24.17
CA TYR A 423 9.59 19.61 24.21
C TYR A 423 10.53 20.08 23.09
N GLU A 424 9.97 20.33 21.91
CA GLU A 424 10.68 20.89 20.76
C GLU A 424 11.17 22.31 21.00
N GLU A 425 10.38 23.16 21.64
CA GLU A 425 10.79 24.51 22.04
C GLU A 425 11.89 24.48 23.10
N ILE A 426 11.83 23.56 24.06
CA ILE A 426 12.89 23.35 25.07
C ILE A 426 14.20 22.95 24.41
N MET A 427 14.16 22.01 23.45
CA MET A 427 15.36 21.63 22.69
C MET A 427 15.90 22.81 21.88
N SER A 428 15.02 23.61 21.28
CA SER A 428 15.39 24.80 20.51
C SER A 428 15.99 25.90 21.39
N ASP A 429 15.42 26.14 22.57
CA ASP A 429 15.94 27.09 23.55
C ASP A 429 17.33 26.67 24.06
N ALA A 430 17.51 25.37 24.35
CA ALA A 430 18.80 24.81 24.75
C ALA A 430 19.87 25.00 23.67
N VAL A 431 19.52 24.77 22.39
CA VAL A 431 20.43 25.01 21.26
C VAL A 431 20.69 26.50 21.08
N ALA A 432 19.69 27.36 21.23
CA ALA A 432 19.83 28.81 21.11
C ALA A 432 20.80 29.36 22.15
N LYS A 433 20.73 28.89 23.40
CA LYS A 433 21.62 29.20 24.52
C LYS A 433 23.03 28.61 24.37
N SER A 434 23.23 27.67 23.46
CA SER A 434 24.54 27.06 23.18
C SER A 434 25.32 27.82 22.11
N CYS A 435 26.64 27.61 22.03
CA CYS A 435 27.50 28.13 20.95
C CYS A 435 27.58 27.18 19.73
N VAL A 436 26.61 26.27 19.57
CA VAL A 436 26.67 25.23 18.54
C VAL A 436 26.29 25.78 17.16
N LEU A 437 27.01 25.30 16.12
CA LEU A 437 26.70 25.58 14.72
C LEU A 437 25.33 25.00 14.36
N GLN A 438 24.52 25.78 13.63
CA GLN A 438 23.16 25.42 13.25
C GLN A 438 23.12 24.45 12.05
N GLU A 439 23.87 23.36 12.17
CA GLU A 439 23.90 22.24 11.24
C GLU A 439 23.25 21.03 11.92
N GLU A 440 22.40 20.30 11.19
CA GLU A 440 21.60 19.20 11.75
C GLU A 440 22.43 18.18 12.53
N LYS A 441 23.58 17.80 11.98
CA LYS A 441 24.49 16.83 12.60
C LYS A 441 25.06 17.33 13.92
N THR A 442 25.43 18.61 13.97
CA THR A 442 26.07 19.23 15.13
C THR A 442 25.04 19.48 16.23
N VAL A 443 23.85 19.96 15.87
CA VAL A 443 22.71 20.12 16.77
C VAL A 443 22.25 18.78 17.35
N GLY A 444 22.10 17.74 16.50
CA GLY A 444 21.73 16.40 16.95
C GLY A 444 22.74 15.80 17.93
N LYS A 445 24.04 15.97 17.66
CA LYS A 445 25.11 15.55 18.57
C LYS A 445 25.04 16.28 19.91
N PHE A 446 24.87 17.60 19.90
CA PHE A 446 24.73 18.40 21.12
C PHE A 446 23.56 17.93 21.98
N LEU A 447 22.36 17.79 21.39
CA LEU A 447 21.15 17.36 22.10
C LEU A 447 21.34 15.96 22.72
N TYR A 448 22.00 15.06 22.01
CA TYR A 448 22.31 13.72 22.50
C TYR A 448 23.29 13.72 23.67
N GLU A 449 24.40 14.46 23.54
CA GLU A 449 25.44 14.54 24.57
C GLU A 449 24.92 15.19 25.85
N LYS A 450 24.11 16.24 25.71
CA LYS A 450 23.47 16.91 26.86
C LYS A 450 22.26 16.16 27.43
N GLY A 451 21.82 15.08 26.80
CA GLY A 451 20.79 14.19 27.33
C GLY A 451 19.35 14.59 27.00
N TYR A 452 19.13 15.47 26.02
CA TYR A 452 17.79 15.79 25.51
C TYR A 452 17.23 14.66 24.61
N THR A 453 18.09 13.94 23.90
CA THR A 453 17.66 12.86 22.99
C THR A 453 18.40 11.55 23.27
N GLY A 454 17.73 10.42 23.00
CA GLY A 454 18.34 9.09 23.12
C GLY A 454 19.27 8.71 21.96
N LYS A 455 19.18 9.45 20.84
CA LYS A 455 19.91 9.24 19.58
C LYS A 455 20.58 10.54 19.13
N SER A 456 21.76 10.41 18.50
CA SER A 456 22.54 11.54 17.94
C SER A 456 21.96 12.12 16.66
N THR A 457 21.06 11.40 16.00
CA THR A 457 20.27 11.88 14.88
C THR A 457 18.83 12.08 15.34
N THR A 458 18.24 13.21 14.99
CA THR A 458 16.83 13.52 15.25
C THR A 458 16.15 13.94 13.95
N VAL A 459 15.00 13.33 13.67
CA VAL A 459 14.20 13.67 12.47
C VAL A 459 13.69 15.11 12.53
N LYS A 460 13.61 15.68 13.74
CA LYS A 460 13.18 17.06 13.98
C LYS A 460 14.32 18.09 13.95
N ALA A 461 15.51 17.72 13.45
CA ALA A 461 16.68 18.61 13.50
C ALA A 461 16.43 19.91 12.72
N ALA A 462 15.84 19.82 11.52
CA ALA A 462 15.49 20.98 10.71
C ALA A 462 14.51 21.93 11.43
N GLU A 463 13.44 21.36 12.01
CA GLU A 463 12.42 22.11 12.76
C GLU A 463 13.02 22.84 13.97
N ILE A 464 13.84 22.14 14.76
CA ILE A 464 14.55 22.70 15.92
C ILE A 464 15.49 23.84 15.49
N ILE A 465 16.21 23.69 14.38
CA ILE A 465 17.09 24.74 13.85
C ILE A 465 16.29 25.97 13.44
N GLU A 466 15.16 25.81 12.77
CA GLU A 466 14.31 26.92 12.36
C GLU A 466 13.78 27.71 13.58
N MET A 467 13.29 27.01 14.60
CA MET A 467 12.85 27.63 15.85
C MET A 467 14.01 28.33 16.57
N THR A 468 15.19 27.72 16.58
CA THR A 468 16.40 28.30 17.18
C THR A 468 16.78 29.63 16.52
N LYS A 469 16.66 29.76 15.19
CA LYS A 469 16.94 31.02 14.48
C LYS A 469 16.02 32.14 14.93
N LYS A 470 14.71 31.88 14.96
CA LYS A 470 13.70 32.84 15.42
C LYS A 470 13.98 33.30 16.86
N LEU A 471 14.36 32.38 17.75
CA LEU A 471 14.71 32.69 19.13
C LEU A 471 15.97 33.56 19.27
N ARG A 472 16.99 33.35 18.41
CA ARG A 472 18.20 34.19 18.44
C ARG A 472 17.96 35.58 17.85
N GLU A 473 17.15 35.66 16.80
CA GLU A 473 16.77 36.94 16.17
C GLU A 473 15.90 37.81 17.09
N GLY A 474 15.02 37.21 17.91
CA GLY A 474 14.22 37.95 18.89
C GLY A 474 14.95 38.29 20.20
N ARG A 475 16.19 37.81 20.40
CA ARG A 475 17.03 38.08 21.59
C ARG A 475 18.15 39.09 21.33
N GLY A 476 18.45 39.38 20.07
CA GLY A 476 19.33 40.47 19.64
C GLY A 476 18.55 41.75 19.48
#